data_AF-A0A532UMD6-F1
#
_entry.id   AF-A0A532UMD6-F1
#
_cell.length_a   1.000
_cell.length_b   1.000
_cell.length_c   1.000
_cell.angle_alpha   90.00
_cell.angle_beta   90.00
_cell.angle_gamma   90.00
#
_symmetry.space_group_name_H-M   'P 1'
#
loop_
_entity.id
_entity.type
_entity.pdbx_description
1 polymer ?
#
loop_
_entity_poly.entity_id
_entity_poly.type
_entity_poly.pdbx_seq_one_letter_code
_entity_poly.pdbx_strand_id
1 'polypeptide(L)'
;MKKPLFPCLIGLSLLLLMSCVVVQPEGGTPSYQTPYAPYRDLASDLERNLGELYNSSKAQLTEATPSDRRLLEDLDQLWQDSKELRRYLRFYPSNEMRADPLINRMLSQAERIDRGFRYQSSFRMFRRDWDDSYSILKGIANFMIGEVVEWLTEETDRLYTKLKEMTKEKTPQEIEVLDSLYQFWSQSRDIDLYLGATYFNKTRLLQMTNRLQYRADRTDRQLHSLPYYSALEEGWEQCLGLTERLTGKAERIYGYRRPYAPPEERKEEKKVANIKPVGYIDIATPEEVAGWAFDEDAGTAPIEVHIYLDEKHIATLTANLRREDLVGKVKQLKDPLHGFRWTPPALLPGRHTVKVYAINVPPGDNILISTKIVFIPPKKR
;
A
#
# COMPACT_ATOMS: atom_id res chain seq x y z
N MET A 1 -49.35 -20.26 12.63
CA MET A 1 -48.05 -20.43 11.94
C MET A 1 -48.03 -19.60 10.68
N LYS A 2 -47.44 -18.39 10.71
CA LYS A 2 -46.99 -17.62 9.54
C LYS A 2 -45.83 -16.73 10.01
N LYS A 3 -44.62 -16.98 9.53
CA LYS A 3 -43.49 -16.02 9.58
C LYS A 3 -43.20 -15.61 8.13
N PRO A 4 -43.09 -14.32 7.83
CA PRO A 4 -42.68 -13.88 6.50
C PRO A 4 -41.17 -13.97 6.36
N LEU A 5 -40.75 -14.33 5.15
CA LEU A 5 -39.39 -14.21 4.64
C LEU A 5 -38.96 -12.73 4.62
N PHE A 6 -37.77 -12.43 5.12
CA PHE A 6 -36.98 -11.26 4.71
C PHE A 6 -35.49 -11.66 4.66
N PRO A 7 -34.94 -11.91 3.46
CA PRO A 7 -33.51 -12.01 3.22
C PRO A 7 -32.93 -10.64 2.78
N CYS A 8 -31.65 -10.42 3.08
CA CYS A 8 -30.72 -9.54 2.36
C CYS A 8 -31.31 -8.33 1.59
N LEU A 9 -31.49 -7.18 2.26
CA LEU A 9 -31.81 -5.91 1.58
C LEU A 9 -30.78 -4.79 1.79
N ILE A 10 -29.68 -5.03 2.51
CA ILE A 10 -28.59 -4.03 2.64
C ILE A 10 -27.50 -4.23 1.58
N GLY A 11 -27.50 -5.37 0.86
CA GLY A 11 -26.50 -5.67 -0.18
C GLY A 11 -26.87 -5.28 -1.62
N LEU A 12 -28.12 -4.89 -1.89
CA LEU A 12 -28.61 -4.63 -3.26
C LEU A 12 -28.62 -3.15 -3.64
N SER A 13 -28.59 -2.24 -2.67
CA SER A 13 -28.62 -0.79 -2.92
C SER A 13 -27.25 -0.23 -3.33
N LEU A 14 -26.14 -0.88 -2.94
CA LEU A 14 -24.78 -0.46 -3.28
C LEU A 14 -24.28 -1.03 -4.62
N LEU A 15 -24.86 -2.15 -5.09
CA LEU A 15 -24.50 -2.74 -6.39
C LEU A 15 -25.09 -1.98 -7.59
N LEU A 16 -26.12 -1.16 -7.39
CA LEU A 16 -26.71 -0.30 -8.43
C LEU A 16 -25.97 1.02 -8.63
N LEU A 17 -25.06 1.41 -7.73
CA LEU A 17 -24.24 2.62 -7.87
C LEU A 17 -22.95 2.38 -8.70
N MET A 18 -22.58 1.12 -8.95
CA MET A 18 -21.39 0.75 -9.71
C MET A 18 -21.64 0.55 -11.21
N SER A 19 -22.87 0.78 -11.68
CA SER A 19 -23.24 0.66 -13.10
C SER A 19 -23.64 1.99 -13.71
N CYS A 20 -22.73 2.97 -13.69
CA CYS A 20 -22.76 4.07 -14.66
C CYS A 20 -21.58 3.90 -15.61
N VAL A 21 -21.76 2.99 -16.57
CA VAL A 21 -21.04 3.08 -17.84
C VAL A 21 -21.52 4.35 -18.51
N VAL A 22 -20.67 5.37 -18.60
CA VAL A 22 -20.89 6.45 -19.56
C VAL A 22 -19.80 6.35 -20.62
N VAL A 23 -20.17 5.69 -21.71
CA VAL A 23 -19.67 6.07 -23.04
C VAL A 23 -20.12 7.52 -23.28
N GLN A 24 -19.22 8.44 -23.58
CA GLN A 24 -19.61 9.72 -24.18
C GLN A 24 -19.08 9.84 -25.62
N PRO A 25 -19.96 10.15 -26.58
CA PRO A 25 -19.60 10.87 -27.79
C PRO A 25 -19.42 12.37 -27.49
N GLU A 26 -18.64 13.03 -28.33
CA GLU A 26 -18.18 14.42 -28.22
C GLU A 26 -19.32 15.46 -28.05
N GLY A 27 -19.12 16.43 -27.14
CA GLY A 27 -19.68 17.78 -27.31
C GLY A 27 -20.80 18.27 -26.39
N GLY A 28 -20.96 17.78 -25.14
CA GLY A 28 -21.96 18.31 -24.20
C GLY A 28 -21.37 18.76 -22.86
N THR A 29 -21.76 19.93 -22.35
CA THR A 29 -21.43 20.37 -20.98
C THR A 29 -22.04 19.41 -19.95
N PRO A 30 -21.28 18.94 -18.92
CA PRO A 30 -21.81 17.96 -17.99
C PRO A 30 -22.84 18.58 -17.04
N SER A 31 -24.08 18.07 -17.04
CA SER A 31 -25.01 18.31 -15.95
C SER A 31 -24.70 17.34 -14.81
N TYR A 32 -23.93 17.81 -13.82
CA TYR A 32 -23.61 17.04 -12.62
C TYR A 32 -24.86 16.90 -11.74
N GLN A 33 -25.58 15.77 -11.84
CA GLN A 33 -26.27 15.23 -10.67
C GLN A 33 -25.17 14.73 -9.71
N THR A 34 -24.84 15.58 -8.74
CA THR A 34 -23.84 15.34 -7.70
C THR A 34 -24.01 13.93 -7.08
N PRO A 35 -22.98 13.06 -7.07
CA PRO A 35 -23.01 11.72 -6.45
C PRO A 35 -23.25 11.70 -4.93
N TYR A 36 -23.63 12.83 -4.31
CA TYR A 36 -23.53 13.10 -2.88
C TYR A 36 -24.78 12.83 -2.03
N ALA A 37 -25.89 12.42 -2.65
CA ALA A 37 -27.12 12.08 -1.93
C ALA A 37 -26.98 10.93 -0.89
N PRO A 38 -26.20 9.85 -1.13
CA PRO A 38 -26.10 8.72 -0.20
C PRO A 38 -25.38 9.02 1.13
N TYR A 39 -24.50 10.04 1.18
CA TYR A 39 -23.67 10.31 2.36
C TYR A 39 -24.44 11.01 3.48
N ARG A 40 -25.43 11.83 3.10
CA ARG A 40 -26.33 12.46 4.06
C ARG A 40 -27.10 11.41 4.85
N ASP A 41 -27.51 10.34 4.17
CA ASP A 41 -28.29 9.27 4.77
C ASP A 41 -27.41 8.41 5.68
N LEU A 42 -26.21 8.03 5.22
CA LEU A 42 -25.23 7.32 6.06
C LEU A 42 -24.81 8.11 7.31
N ALA A 43 -24.55 9.41 7.19
CA ALA A 43 -24.23 10.25 8.34
C ALA A 43 -25.43 10.42 9.29
N SER A 44 -26.66 10.44 8.74
CA SER A 44 -27.89 10.44 9.53
C SER A 44 -28.09 9.14 10.30
N ASP A 45 -27.82 8.01 9.64
CA ASP A 45 -27.90 6.67 10.25
C ASP A 45 -26.82 6.49 11.33
N LEU A 46 -25.59 6.97 11.08
CA LEU A 46 -24.53 6.98 12.09
C LEU A 46 -24.93 7.78 13.33
N GLU A 47 -25.45 9.00 13.14
CA GLU A 47 -25.91 9.86 14.24
C GLU A 47 -27.01 9.18 15.06
N ARG A 48 -27.98 8.55 14.38
CA ARG A 48 -29.08 7.84 15.03
C ARG A 48 -28.56 6.66 15.84
N ASN A 49 -27.77 5.78 15.23
CA ASN A 49 -27.28 4.54 15.86
C ASN A 49 -26.41 4.84 17.08
N LEU A 50 -25.50 5.82 16.99
CA LEU A 50 -24.67 6.23 18.12
C LEU A 50 -25.51 6.82 19.26
N GLY A 51 -26.57 7.57 18.95
CA GLY A 51 -27.48 8.10 19.95
C GLY A 51 -28.27 7.01 20.68
N GLU A 52 -28.81 6.04 19.95
CA GLU A 52 -29.50 4.88 20.52
C GLU A 52 -28.56 4.05 21.41
N LEU A 53 -27.34 3.80 20.93
CA LEU A 53 -26.30 3.08 21.65
C LEU A 53 -25.88 3.80 22.94
N TYR A 54 -25.63 5.11 22.89
CA TYR A 54 -25.28 5.92 24.06
C TYR A 54 -26.38 5.90 25.13
N ASN A 55 -27.63 6.17 24.72
CA ASN A 55 -28.76 6.21 25.64
C ASN A 55 -29.02 4.85 26.28
N SER A 56 -28.93 3.76 25.49
CA SER A 56 -29.10 2.39 25.99
C SER A 56 -27.98 2.00 26.95
N SER A 57 -26.73 2.32 26.62
CA SER A 57 -25.57 2.06 27.48
C SER A 57 -25.68 2.80 28.81
N LYS A 58 -26.02 4.09 28.76
CA LYS A 58 -26.19 4.93 29.96
C LYS A 58 -27.32 4.44 30.86
N ALA A 59 -28.44 3.99 30.29
CA ALA A 59 -29.59 3.52 31.05
C ALA A 59 -29.33 2.17 31.76
N GLN A 60 -28.56 1.27 31.15
CA GLN A 60 -28.33 -0.06 31.70
C GLN A 60 -27.13 -0.13 32.66
N LEU A 61 -26.22 0.85 32.62
CA LEU A 61 -25.05 0.94 33.51
C LEU A 61 -25.36 1.76 34.78
N THR A 62 -26.29 1.26 35.60
CA THR A 62 -26.76 1.94 36.82
C THR A 62 -25.66 2.11 37.88
N GLU A 63 -24.69 1.19 37.95
CA GLU A 63 -23.50 1.26 38.82
C GLU A 63 -22.20 1.24 38.00
N ALA A 64 -22.03 2.24 37.13
CA ALA A 64 -20.86 2.34 36.24
C ALA A 64 -19.54 2.51 37.02
N THR A 65 -18.57 1.64 36.73
CA THR A 65 -17.18 1.78 37.19
C THR A 65 -16.53 3.03 36.58
N PRO A 66 -15.40 3.54 37.12
CA PRO A 66 -14.68 4.64 36.49
C PRO A 66 -14.30 4.38 35.02
N SER A 67 -14.01 3.11 34.68
CA SER A 67 -13.70 2.69 33.31
C SER A 67 -14.94 2.71 32.41
N ASP A 68 -16.11 2.31 32.93
CA ASP A 68 -17.36 2.38 32.18
C ASP A 68 -17.76 3.85 31.91
N ARG A 69 -17.56 4.74 32.90
CA ARG A 69 -17.85 6.18 32.74
C ARG A 69 -17.00 6.82 31.66
N ARG A 70 -15.69 6.53 31.64
CA ARG A 70 -14.80 7.01 30.57
C ARG A 70 -15.23 6.51 29.19
N LEU A 71 -15.69 5.27 29.10
CA LEU A 71 -16.17 4.72 27.84
C LEU A 71 -17.49 5.37 27.39
N LEU A 72 -18.38 5.69 28.33
CA LEU A 72 -19.60 6.46 28.06
C LEU A 72 -19.29 7.90 27.64
N GLU A 73 -18.27 8.54 28.21
CA GLU A 73 -17.80 9.87 27.81
C GLU A 73 -17.23 9.86 26.38
N ASP A 74 -16.38 8.87 26.05
CA ASP A 74 -15.87 8.68 24.69
C ASP A 74 -17.02 8.45 23.69
N LEU A 75 -18.03 7.65 24.06
CA LEU A 75 -19.20 7.36 23.24
C LEU A 75 -20.11 8.58 23.06
N ASP A 76 -20.34 9.39 24.10
CA ASP A 76 -21.07 10.66 23.98
C ASP A 76 -20.35 11.61 23.04
N GLN A 77 -19.03 11.76 23.19
CA GLN A 77 -18.25 12.64 22.33
C GLN A 77 -18.30 12.19 20.87
N LEU A 78 -18.18 10.89 20.60
CA LEU A 78 -18.33 10.34 19.25
C LEU A 78 -19.73 10.61 18.68
N TRP A 79 -20.76 10.51 19.52
CA TRP A 79 -22.12 10.87 19.12
C TRP A 79 -22.26 12.37 18.81
N GLN A 80 -21.68 13.27 19.60
CA GLN A 80 -21.70 14.71 19.28
C GLN A 80 -20.96 15.02 17.97
N ASP A 81 -19.80 14.39 17.75
CA ASP A 81 -19.02 14.57 16.54
C ASP A 81 -19.77 14.05 15.30
N SER A 82 -20.58 12.98 15.44
CA SER A 82 -21.44 12.50 14.35
C SER A 82 -22.51 13.52 13.92
N LYS A 83 -23.04 14.31 14.87
CA LYS A 83 -23.97 15.41 14.57
C LYS A 83 -23.28 16.53 13.82
N GLU A 84 -22.04 16.83 14.21
CA GLU A 84 -21.19 17.80 13.53
C GLU A 84 -20.93 17.35 12.08
N LEU A 85 -20.58 16.08 11.88
CA LEU A 85 -20.36 15.47 10.57
C LEU A 85 -21.61 15.54 9.70
N ARG A 86 -22.78 15.17 10.24
CA ARG A 86 -24.04 15.26 9.52
C ARG A 86 -24.36 16.70 9.10
N ARG A 87 -24.10 17.69 9.96
CA ARG A 87 -24.26 19.11 9.61
C ARG A 87 -23.32 19.50 8.48
N TYR A 88 -22.04 19.13 8.55
CA TYR A 88 -21.09 19.41 7.47
C TYR A 88 -21.55 18.84 6.13
N LEU A 89 -21.86 17.54 6.09
CA LEU A 89 -22.28 16.87 4.85
C LEU A 89 -23.64 17.36 4.33
N ARG A 90 -24.50 17.92 5.20
CA ARG A 90 -25.77 18.52 4.78
C ARG A 90 -25.59 19.86 4.07
N PHE A 91 -24.67 20.71 4.54
CA PHE A 91 -24.54 22.10 4.09
C PHE A 91 -23.34 22.36 3.19
N TYR A 92 -22.31 21.52 3.23
CA TYR A 92 -21.04 21.74 2.54
C TYR A 92 -20.55 20.46 1.84
N PRO A 93 -21.31 19.91 0.88
CA PRO A 93 -20.97 18.64 0.23
C PRO A 93 -19.62 18.66 -0.50
N SER A 94 -19.15 19.83 -0.95
CA SER A 94 -17.88 20.00 -1.69
C SER A 94 -16.68 20.41 -0.83
N ASN A 95 -16.81 20.53 0.50
CA ASN A 95 -15.70 20.93 1.40
C ASN A 95 -15.09 19.73 2.15
N GLU A 96 -14.79 18.65 1.42
CA GLU A 96 -14.12 17.44 1.94
C GLU A 96 -12.88 17.76 2.79
N MET A 97 -12.09 18.76 2.37
CA MET A 97 -10.85 19.17 3.04
C MET A 97 -11.05 19.65 4.48
N ARG A 98 -12.27 20.05 4.86
CA ARG A 98 -12.61 20.48 6.24
C ARG A 98 -13.18 19.35 7.09
N ALA A 99 -13.68 18.27 6.49
CA ALA A 99 -14.23 17.13 7.22
C ALA A 99 -13.14 16.15 7.68
N ASP A 100 -11.99 16.13 7.02
CA ASP A 100 -10.87 15.22 7.34
C ASP A 100 -10.44 15.28 8.83
N PRO A 101 -10.21 16.46 9.46
CA PRO A 101 -9.86 16.52 10.89
C PRO A 101 -10.95 15.94 11.82
N LEU A 102 -12.22 16.19 11.48
CA LEU A 102 -13.37 15.69 12.23
C LEU A 102 -13.46 14.16 12.14
N ILE A 103 -13.34 13.61 10.93
CA ILE A 103 -13.42 12.16 10.71
C ILE A 103 -12.24 11.43 11.36
N ASN A 104 -11.04 12.00 11.30
CA ASN A 104 -9.87 11.44 12.00
C ASN A 104 -10.06 11.40 13.52
N ARG A 105 -10.66 12.46 14.09
CA ARG A 105 -11.01 12.52 15.52
C ARG A 105 -12.03 11.45 15.88
N MET A 106 -13.10 11.32 15.08
CA MET A 106 -14.14 10.30 15.26
C MET A 106 -13.59 8.88 15.17
N LEU A 107 -12.73 8.59 14.21
CA LEU A 107 -12.09 7.27 14.09
C LEU A 107 -11.20 6.96 15.29
N SER A 108 -10.43 7.94 15.76
CA SER A 108 -9.57 7.79 16.95
C SER A 108 -10.39 7.51 18.22
N GLN A 109 -11.53 8.18 18.39
CA GLN A 109 -12.50 7.88 19.45
C GLN A 109 -13.05 6.47 19.28
N ALA A 110 -13.47 6.12 18.07
CA ALA A 110 -14.05 4.83 17.78
C ALA A 110 -13.10 3.66 18.07
N GLU A 111 -11.79 3.82 17.83
CA GLU A 111 -10.81 2.79 18.20
C GLU A 111 -10.67 2.61 19.71
N ARG A 112 -10.73 3.69 20.50
CA ARG A 112 -10.75 3.59 21.97
C ARG A 112 -12.01 2.86 22.42
N ILE A 113 -13.14 3.20 21.82
CA ILE A 113 -14.43 2.58 22.13
C ILE A 113 -14.43 1.10 21.76
N ASP A 114 -13.95 0.73 20.57
CA ASP A 114 -13.89 -0.65 20.10
C ASP A 114 -13.08 -1.54 21.04
N ARG A 115 -11.93 -1.04 21.53
CA ARG A 115 -11.14 -1.72 22.56
C ARG A 115 -11.94 -1.87 23.85
N GLY A 116 -12.60 -0.82 24.32
CA GLY A 116 -13.48 -0.87 25.49
C GLY A 116 -14.55 -1.95 25.37
N PHE A 117 -15.29 -1.97 24.25
CA PHE A 117 -16.36 -2.94 23.98
C PHE A 117 -15.84 -4.37 23.84
N ARG A 118 -14.60 -4.57 23.39
CA ARG A 118 -13.97 -5.89 23.27
C ARG A 118 -13.59 -6.47 24.63
N TYR A 119 -13.12 -5.63 25.56
CA TYR A 119 -12.48 -6.10 26.80
C TYR A 119 -13.31 -5.84 28.07
N GLN A 120 -14.27 -4.91 28.07
CA GLN A 120 -15.12 -4.63 29.22
C GLN A 120 -16.40 -5.47 29.19
N SER A 121 -16.62 -6.28 30.23
CA SER A 121 -17.79 -7.15 30.33
C SER A 121 -19.11 -6.40 30.34
N SER A 122 -19.15 -5.21 30.95
CA SER A 122 -20.34 -4.35 31.09
C SER A 122 -20.93 -3.93 29.74
N PHE A 123 -20.10 -3.87 28.68
CA PHE A 123 -20.52 -3.41 27.35
C PHE A 123 -20.73 -4.54 26.34
N ARG A 124 -20.52 -5.80 26.73
CA ARG A 124 -20.59 -6.94 25.82
C ARG A 124 -21.96 -7.05 25.12
N MET A 125 -23.04 -6.69 25.81
CA MET A 125 -24.41 -6.70 25.26
C MET A 125 -24.64 -5.69 24.13
N PHE A 126 -23.87 -4.60 24.10
CA PHE A 126 -23.97 -3.54 23.10
C PHE A 126 -23.05 -3.76 21.88
N ARG A 127 -22.33 -4.89 21.84
CA ARG A 127 -21.30 -5.12 20.82
C ARG A 127 -21.84 -5.05 19.40
N ARG A 128 -23.04 -5.58 19.18
CA ARG A 128 -23.68 -5.57 17.86
C ARG A 128 -23.98 -4.15 17.39
N ASP A 129 -24.65 -3.36 18.23
CA ASP A 129 -25.03 -1.98 17.91
C ASP A 129 -23.78 -1.09 17.69
N TRP A 130 -22.70 -1.39 18.42
CA TRP A 130 -21.38 -0.81 18.20
C TRP A 130 -20.77 -1.20 16.85
N ASP A 131 -20.79 -2.48 16.50
CA ASP A 131 -20.21 -2.97 15.23
C ASP A 131 -20.92 -2.37 14.02
N ASP A 132 -22.25 -2.18 14.09
CA ASP A 132 -23.02 -1.51 13.04
C ASP A 132 -22.61 -0.04 12.89
N SER A 133 -22.56 0.71 14.01
CA SER A 133 -22.13 2.13 14.01
C SER A 133 -20.69 2.30 13.53
N TYR A 134 -19.79 1.43 14.00
CA TYR A 134 -18.38 1.47 13.65
C TYR A 134 -18.15 1.12 12.16
N SER A 135 -18.99 0.25 11.59
CA SER A 135 -18.94 -0.09 10.16
C SER A 135 -19.42 1.08 9.29
N ILE A 136 -20.49 1.78 9.69
CA ILE A 136 -20.96 2.98 8.97
C ILE A 136 -19.89 4.08 8.99
N LEU A 137 -19.27 4.36 10.15
CA LEU A 137 -18.20 5.36 10.25
C LEU A 137 -17.00 5.02 9.33
N LYS A 138 -16.59 3.75 9.27
CA LYS A 138 -15.55 3.32 8.33
C LYS A 138 -15.98 3.44 6.87
N GLY A 139 -17.24 3.15 6.56
CA GLY A 139 -17.80 3.31 5.22
C GLY A 139 -17.72 4.77 4.76
N ILE A 140 -18.11 5.71 5.62
CA ILE A 140 -17.98 7.15 5.35
C ILE A 140 -16.51 7.54 5.16
N ALA A 141 -15.60 7.05 6.00
CA ALA A 141 -14.17 7.33 5.86
C ALA A 141 -13.56 6.76 4.56
N ASN A 142 -13.97 5.55 4.16
CA ASN A 142 -13.53 4.88 2.93
C ASN A 142 -14.02 5.59 1.67
N PHE A 143 -15.22 6.13 1.71
CA PHE A 143 -15.76 6.87 0.58
C PHE A 143 -14.89 8.09 0.22
N MET A 144 -14.43 8.85 1.22
CA MET A 144 -13.49 9.98 1.00
C MET A 144 -12.11 9.55 0.51
N ILE A 145 -11.77 8.26 0.60
CA ILE A 145 -10.58 7.69 -0.03
C ILE A 145 -10.90 7.44 -1.50
N GLY A 146 -12.10 6.94 -1.82
CA GLY A 146 -12.57 6.68 -3.18
C GLY A 146 -12.52 7.91 -4.09
N GLU A 147 -13.03 9.06 -3.63
CA GLU A 147 -13.01 10.32 -4.42
C GLU A 147 -11.59 10.74 -4.82
N VAL A 148 -10.62 10.58 -3.91
CA VAL A 148 -9.21 10.86 -4.20
C VAL A 148 -8.67 9.93 -5.27
N VAL A 149 -9.08 8.65 -5.25
CA VAL A 149 -8.64 7.64 -6.21
C VAL A 149 -9.29 7.81 -7.57
N GLU A 150 -10.56 8.20 -7.61
CA GLU A 150 -11.30 8.51 -8.83
C GLU A 150 -10.61 9.65 -9.58
N TRP A 151 -10.40 10.79 -8.91
CA TRP A 151 -9.70 11.93 -9.49
C TRP A 151 -8.29 11.54 -9.94
N LEU A 152 -7.55 10.80 -9.10
CA LEU A 152 -6.20 10.35 -9.43
C LEU A 152 -6.19 9.51 -10.70
N THR A 153 -7.17 8.63 -10.87
CA THR A 153 -7.29 7.75 -12.04
C THR A 153 -7.61 8.55 -13.29
N GLU A 154 -8.50 9.55 -13.21
CA GLU A 154 -8.81 10.44 -14.32
C GLU A 154 -7.60 11.27 -14.77
N GLU A 155 -6.89 11.90 -13.84
CA GLU A 155 -5.75 12.75 -14.19
C GLU A 155 -4.58 11.94 -14.75
N THR A 156 -4.37 10.73 -14.24
CA THR A 156 -3.37 9.82 -14.77
C THR A 156 -3.70 9.36 -16.20
N ASP A 157 -4.99 9.13 -16.50
CA ASP A 157 -5.44 8.76 -17.84
C ASP A 157 -5.22 9.91 -18.86
N ARG A 158 -5.47 11.16 -18.43
CA ARG A 158 -5.14 12.36 -19.22
C ARG A 158 -3.66 12.46 -19.52
N LEU A 159 -2.79 12.28 -18.53
CA LEU A 159 -1.33 12.30 -18.71
C LEU A 159 -0.85 11.20 -19.64
N TYR A 160 -1.36 9.98 -19.48
CA TYR A 160 -1.03 8.84 -20.34
C TYR A 160 -1.42 9.11 -21.80
N THR A 161 -2.62 9.64 -22.03
CA THR A 161 -3.10 10.01 -23.37
C THR A 161 -2.23 11.11 -24.00
N LYS A 162 -1.93 12.17 -23.23
CA LYS A 162 -1.08 13.27 -23.68
C LYS A 162 0.32 12.81 -24.08
N LEU A 163 0.97 11.99 -23.25
CA LEU A 163 2.30 11.44 -23.56
C LEU A 163 2.26 10.53 -24.80
N LYS A 164 1.20 9.75 -24.97
CA LYS A 164 1.02 8.87 -26.12
C LYS A 164 0.87 9.64 -27.43
N GLU A 165 0.19 10.79 -27.42
CA GLU A 165 0.00 11.68 -28.57
C GLU A 165 1.28 12.45 -28.94
N MET A 166 2.08 12.84 -27.94
CA MET A 166 3.36 13.54 -28.14
C MET A 166 4.44 12.66 -28.78
N THR A 167 4.29 11.32 -28.76
CA THR A 167 5.34 10.37 -29.14
C THR A 167 4.97 9.53 -30.37
N LYS A 168 5.15 10.08 -31.59
CA LYS A 168 4.81 9.35 -32.84
C LYS A 168 5.76 8.18 -33.15
N GLU A 169 7.05 8.32 -32.88
CA GLU A 169 8.06 7.24 -32.91
C GLU A 169 8.68 7.13 -31.52
N LYS A 170 8.29 6.10 -30.75
CA LYS A 170 8.64 6.01 -29.33
C LYS A 170 10.08 5.53 -29.16
N THR A 171 10.89 6.32 -28.48
CA THR A 171 12.20 5.87 -27.98
C THR A 171 12.01 4.82 -26.87
N PRO A 172 13.00 3.94 -26.61
CA PRO A 172 12.91 2.96 -25.53
C PRO A 172 12.62 3.58 -24.15
N GLN A 173 13.15 4.78 -23.88
CA GLN A 173 12.93 5.52 -22.65
C GLN A 173 11.47 5.99 -22.50
N GLU A 174 10.85 6.45 -23.58
CA GLU A 174 9.44 6.87 -23.58
C GLU A 174 8.49 5.68 -23.42
N ILE A 175 8.86 4.51 -23.95
CA ILE A 175 8.12 3.26 -23.72
C ILE A 175 8.15 2.89 -22.23
N GLU A 176 9.30 3.03 -21.57
CA GLU A 176 9.44 2.75 -20.13
C GLU A 176 8.62 3.70 -19.26
N VAL A 177 8.57 4.99 -19.62
CA VAL A 177 7.73 5.98 -18.92
C VAL A 177 6.23 5.67 -19.12
N LEU A 178 5.83 5.33 -20.35
CA LEU A 178 4.44 4.94 -20.64
C LEU A 178 4.03 3.68 -19.86
N ASP A 179 4.90 2.68 -19.76
CA ASP A 179 4.65 1.50 -18.94
C ASP A 179 4.51 1.89 -17.46
N SER A 180 5.36 2.77 -16.94
CA SER A 180 5.29 3.18 -15.53
C SER A 180 4.04 4.02 -15.21
N LEU A 181 3.61 4.90 -16.12
CA LEU A 181 2.33 5.60 -16.02
C LEU A 181 1.15 4.62 -16.08
N TYR A 182 1.19 3.64 -16.97
CA TYR A 182 0.14 2.61 -17.06
C TYR A 182 0.07 1.77 -15.79
N GLN A 183 1.21 1.35 -15.24
CA GLN A 183 1.27 0.63 -13.97
C GLN A 183 0.71 1.51 -12.83
N PHE A 184 1.08 2.79 -12.77
CA PHE A 184 0.55 3.70 -11.76
C PHE A 184 -0.98 3.83 -11.86
N TRP A 185 -1.51 4.07 -13.06
CA TRP A 185 -2.94 4.10 -13.35
C TRP A 185 -3.66 2.79 -12.98
N SER A 186 -3.08 1.64 -13.35
CA SER A 186 -3.68 0.34 -13.03
C SER A 186 -3.78 0.13 -11.52
N GLN A 187 -2.78 0.58 -10.76
CA GLN A 187 -2.77 0.45 -9.31
C GLN A 187 -3.79 1.38 -8.64
N SER A 188 -4.02 2.59 -9.16
CA SER A 188 -5.07 3.49 -8.65
C SER A 188 -6.44 2.87 -8.90
N ARG A 189 -6.69 2.35 -10.11
CA ARG A 189 -7.95 1.68 -10.46
C ARG A 189 -8.23 0.44 -9.61
N ASP A 190 -7.20 -0.36 -9.28
CA ASP A 190 -7.36 -1.50 -8.36
C ASP A 190 -7.82 -1.06 -6.96
N ILE A 191 -7.34 0.09 -6.48
CA ILE A 191 -7.74 0.65 -5.18
C ILE A 191 -9.20 1.11 -5.25
N ASP A 192 -9.61 1.76 -6.33
CA ASP A 192 -11.00 2.21 -6.52
C ASP A 192 -11.98 1.03 -6.47
N LEU A 193 -11.71 -0.02 -7.25
CA LEU A 193 -12.50 -1.25 -7.25
C LEU A 193 -12.53 -1.92 -5.87
N TYR A 194 -11.42 -1.87 -5.14
CA TYR A 194 -11.32 -2.43 -3.79
C TYR A 194 -12.14 -1.64 -2.76
N LEU A 195 -12.20 -0.31 -2.88
CA LEU A 195 -13.02 0.55 -2.03
C LEU A 195 -14.53 0.37 -2.31
N GLY A 196 -14.89 -0.01 -3.54
CA GLY A 196 -16.24 -0.42 -3.91
C GLY A 196 -16.67 -1.80 -3.40
N ALA A 197 -15.76 -2.60 -2.82
CA ALA A 197 -16.06 -3.96 -2.39
C ALA A 197 -16.81 -4.02 -1.05
N THR A 198 -17.71 -5.00 -0.91
CA THR A 198 -18.54 -5.20 0.31
C THR A 198 -17.75 -5.68 1.52
N TYR A 199 -16.53 -6.21 1.33
CA TYR A 199 -15.65 -6.68 2.40
C TYR A 199 -14.32 -5.94 2.38
N PHE A 200 -14.05 -5.21 3.45
CA PHE A 200 -12.91 -4.32 3.56
C PHE A 200 -11.86 -4.85 4.54
N ASN A 201 -10.67 -5.16 4.04
CA ASN A 201 -9.48 -5.51 4.84
C ASN A 201 -8.50 -4.33 4.91
N LYS A 202 -8.29 -3.83 6.14
CA LYS A 202 -7.41 -2.70 6.47
C LYS A 202 -5.98 -2.88 5.97
N THR A 203 -5.40 -4.06 6.22
CA THR A 203 -4.02 -4.40 5.84
C THR A 203 -3.83 -4.40 4.33
N ARG A 204 -4.84 -4.88 3.61
CA ARG A 204 -4.80 -4.93 2.15
C ARG A 204 -4.90 -3.55 1.52
N LEU A 205 -5.75 -2.65 2.02
CA LEU A 205 -5.78 -1.26 1.52
C LEU A 205 -4.41 -0.59 1.71
N LEU A 206 -3.83 -0.71 2.91
CA LEU A 206 -2.53 -0.12 3.22
C LEU A 206 -1.41 -0.63 2.30
N GLN A 207 -1.41 -1.93 2.00
CA GLN A 207 -0.47 -2.52 1.03
C GLN A 207 -0.65 -1.95 -0.37
N MET A 208 -1.91 -1.75 -0.81
CA MET A 208 -2.20 -1.21 -2.13
C MET A 208 -1.81 0.26 -2.24
N THR A 209 -2.08 1.09 -1.23
CA THR A 209 -1.67 2.50 -1.21
C THR A 209 -0.15 2.66 -1.15
N ASN A 210 0.56 1.81 -0.41
CA ASN A 210 2.02 1.83 -0.38
C ASN A 210 2.65 1.45 -1.73
N ARG A 211 2.06 0.46 -2.43
CA ARG A 211 2.47 0.12 -3.81
C ARG A 211 2.22 1.26 -4.78
N LEU A 212 1.12 2.00 -4.59
CA LEU A 212 0.81 3.17 -5.40
C LEU A 212 1.84 4.27 -5.21
N GLN A 213 2.20 4.60 -3.95
CA GLN A 213 3.26 5.58 -3.65
C GLN A 213 4.59 5.17 -4.30
N TYR A 214 4.99 3.91 -4.15
CA TYR A 214 6.22 3.40 -4.80
C TYR A 214 6.20 3.56 -6.32
N ARG A 215 5.05 3.33 -6.97
CA ARG A 215 4.88 3.54 -8.41
C ARG A 215 4.96 5.02 -8.76
N ALA A 216 4.37 5.90 -7.95
CA ALA A 216 4.47 7.35 -8.12
C ALA A 216 5.93 7.80 -8.10
N ASP A 217 6.70 7.45 -7.07
CA ASP A 217 8.09 7.85 -6.92
C ASP A 217 9.00 7.31 -8.05
N ARG A 218 8.66 6.12 -8.59
CA ARG A 218 9.36 5.57 -9.77
C ARG A 218 9.04 6.37 -11.03
N THR A 219 7.76 6.59 -11.31
CA THR A 219 7.30 7.32 -12.49
C THR A 219 7.80 8.76 -12.48
N ASP A 220 7.85 9.39 -11.30
CA ASP A 220 8.37 10.74 -11.12
C ASP A 220 9.81 10.89 -11.60
N ARG A 221 10.71 10.00 -11.15
CA ARG A 221 12.11 9.99 -11.57
C ARG A 221 12.28 9.79 -13.07
N GLN A 222 11.43 8.98 -13.68
CA GLN A 222 11.48 8.73 -15.12
C GLN A 222 10.92 9.92 -15.92
N LEU A 223 9.85 10.55 -15.46
CA LEU A 223 9.26 11.73 -16.10
C LEU A 223 10.25 12.89 -16.14
N HIS A 224 10.97 13.15 -15.03
CA HIS A 224 12.02 14.17 -14.96
C HIS A 224 13.17 13.94 -15.96
N SER A 225 13.33 12.72 -16.48
CA SER A 225 14.36 12.39 -17.46
C SER A 225 13.94 12.69 -18.91
N LEU A 226 12.68 13.06 -19.15
CA LEU A 226 12.17 13.39 -20.48
C LEU A 226 12.44 14.86 -20.84
N PRO A 227 12.81 15.16 -22.10
CA PRO A 227 13.13 16.52 -22.54
C PRO A 227 11.92 17.47 -22.55
N TYR A 228 10.70 16.96 -22.46
CA TYR A 228 9.45 17.72 -22.45
C TYR A 228 8.65 17.55 -21.15
N TYR A 229 9.32 17.19 -20.04
CA TYR A 229 8.70 17.04 -18.71
C TYR A 229 7.84 18.25 -18.32
N SER A 230 8.28 19.47 -18.64
CA SER A 230 7.55 20.71 -18.33
C SER A 230 6.13 20.76 -18.92
N ALA A 231 5.84 19.99 -19.98
CA ALA A 231 4.49 19.88 -20.53
C ALA A 231 3.57 18.92 -19.73
N LEU A 232 4.14 18.09 -18.87
CA LEU A 232 3.46 17.08 -18.05
C LEU A 232 3.51 17.41 -16.55
N GLU A 233 4.47 18.22 -16.12
CA GLU A 233 4.79 18.59 -14.73
C GLU A 233 3.55 18.99 -13.93
N GLU A 234 2.74 19.93 -14.42
CA GLU A 234 1.56 20.42 -13.69
C GLU A 234 0.55 19.30 -13.36
N GLY A 235 0.25 18.43 -14.32
CA GLY A 235 -0.68 17.32 -14.10
C GLY A 235 -0.05 16.23 -13.23
N TRP A 236 1.25 15.97 -13.41
CA TRP A 236 1.97 14.96 -12.65
C TRP A 236 2.13 15.33 -11.16
N GLU A 237 2.45 16.58 -10.86
CA GLU A 237 2.52 17.11 -9.49
C GLU A 237 1.17 16.97 -8.76
N GLN A 238 0.05 17.12 -9.48
CA GLN A 238 -1.27 16.87 -8.89
C GLN A 238 -1.47 15.38 -8.56
N CYS A 239 -1.06 14.46 -9.45
CA CYS A 239 -1.10 13.02 -9.18
C CYS A 239 -0.23 12.63 -7.97
N LEU A 240 0.96 13.21 -7.83
CA LEU A 240 1.83 13.02 -6.67
C LEU A 240 1.15 13.48 -5.38
N GLY A 241 0.67 14.72 -5.35
CA GLY A 241 0.01 15.28 -4.18
C GLY A 241 -1.21 14.48 -3.72
N LEU A 242 -1.99 13.94 -4.66
CA LEU A 242 -3.11 13.06 -4.32
C LEU A 242 -2.69 11.68 -3.84
N THR A 243 -1.62 11.11 -4.39
CA THR A 243 -1.08 9.83 -3.93
C THR A 243 -0.56 9.91 -2.50
N GLU A 244 0.15 10.99 -2.17
CA GLU A 244 0.60 11.26 -0.80
C GLU A 244 -0.58 11.43 0.15
N ARG A 245 -1.61 12.19 -0.26
CA ARG A 245 -2.85 12.36 0.52
C ARG A 245 -3.54 11.02 0.75
N LEU A 246 -3.69 10.21 -0.29
CA LEU A 246 -4.33 8.89 -0.24
C LEU A 246 -3.62 7.98 0.76
N THR A 247 -2.30 7.85 0.62
CA THR A 247 -1.50 6.96 1.46
C THR A 247 -1.45 7.45 2.89
N GLY A 248 -1.32 8.77 3.10
CA GLY A 248 -1.40 9.37 4.43
C GLY A 248 -2.77 9.18 5.09
N LYS A 249 -3.88 9.25 4.33
CA LYS A 249 -5.22 8.92 4.85
C LYS A 249 -5.31 7.44 5.24
N ALA A 250 -4.87 6.52 4.37
CA ALA A 250 -4.91 5.09 4.65
C ALA A 250 -4.11 4.73 5.92
N GLU A 251 -2.93 5.31 6.10
CA GLU A 251 -2.11 5.12 7.31
C GLU A 251 -2.77 5.66 8.57
N ARG A 252 -3.32 6.87 8.50
CA ARG A 252 -4.03 7.48 9.65
C ARG A 252 -5.26 6.67 10.05
N ILE A 253 -6.00 6.11 9.09
CA ILE A 253 -7.25 5.39 9.34
C ILE A 253 -6.99 3.94 9.78
N TYR A 254 -5.89 3.32 9.34
CA TYR A 254 -5.70 1.86 9.48
C TYR A 254 -4.46 1.41 10.26
N GLY A 255 -3.59 2.34 10.69
CA GLY A 255 -2.50 2.09 11.63
C GLY A 255 -1.11 2.45 11.08
N TYR A 256 -0.17 2.71 12.01
CA TYR A 256 1.18 3.15 11.69
C TYR A 256 2.15 1.97 11.52
N ARG A 257 2.75 1.84 10.33
CA ARG A 257 4.19 1.59 10.20
C ARG A 257 4.66 2.01 8.80
N ARG A 258 5.14 3.25 8.67
CA ARG A 258 6.03 3.65 7.57
C ARG A 258 7.47 3.40 8.00
N PRO A 259 8.33 2.98 7.07
CA PRO A 259 9.46 3.83 6.78
C PRO A 259 9.27 4.39 5.39
N TYR A 260 8.48 5.46 5.30
CA TYR A 260 8.64 6.45 4.25
C TYR A 260 8.77 7.79 4.96
N ALA A 261 9.90 8.43 4.72
CA ALA A 261 10.21 9.77 5.17
C ALA A 261 9.77 10.76 4.07
N PRO A 262 9.02 11.83 4.39
CA PRO A 262 8.57 12.82 3.41
C PRO A 262 9.72 13.66 2.80
N PRO A 263 9.48 14.32 1.64
CA PRO A 263 10.49 15.06 0.86
C PRO A 263 11.05 16.37 1.48
N GLU A 264 10.74 16.70 2.73
CA GLU A 264 11.19 17.95 3.37
C GLU A 264 12.65 17.91 3.86
N GLU A 265 13.31 16.75 3.80
CA GLU A 265 14.78 16.68 3.92
C GLU A 265 15.47 16.88 2.56
N ARG A 266 15.03 17.88 1.78
CA ARG A 266 15.91 18.53 0.78
C ARG A 266 16.99 19.34 1.51
N LYS A 267 17.90 18.66 2.19
CA LYS A 267 19.31 19.05 2.20
C LYS A 267 19.92 18.28 1.07
N GLU A 268 20.49 18.99 0.09
CA GLU A 268 21.25 18.44 -1.03
C GLU A 268 21.97 17.13 -0.65
N GLU A 269 21.36 15.98 -0.97
CA GLU A 269 22.06 14.72 -0.85
C GLU A 269 23.11 14.75 -1.95
N LYS A 270 24.36 14.98 -1.54
CA LYS A 270 25.51 14.53 -2.30
C LYS A 270 25.17 13.14 -2.83
N LYS A 271 25.12 13.00 -4.15
CA LYS A 271 24.99 11.74 -4.88
C LYS A 271 25.87 10.69 -4.18
N VAL A 272 25.30 9.92 -3.25
CA VAL A 272 26.02 8.82 -2.61
C VAL A 272 26.16 7.82 -3.74
N ALA A 273 27.39 7.59 -4.18
CA ALA A 273 27.65 6.65 -5.24
C ALA A 273 27.08 5.30 -4.82
N ASN A 274 26.29 4.66 -5.70
CA ASN A 274 25.85 3.28 -5.51
C ASN A 274 27.07 2.44 -5.09
N ILE A 275 26.97 1.85 -3.91
CA ILE A 275 28.02 1.09 -3.27
C ILE A 275 27.94 -0.32 -3.83
N LYS A 276 29.00 -0.74 -4.52
CA LYS A 276 29.06 -2.07 -5.12
C LYS A 276 28.84 -3.16 -4.05
N PRO A 277 27.98 -4.16 -4.30
CA PRO A 277 27.82 -5.31 -3.42
C PRO A 277 29.15 -5.99 -3.10
N VAL A 278 29.21 -6.56 -1.91
CA VAL A 278 30.32 -7.39 -1.45
C VAL A 278 29.83 -8.80 -1.17
N GLY A 279 30.74 -9.77 -1.23
CA GLY A 279 30.39 -11.15 -0.91
C GLY A 279 31.60 -12.06 -0.94
N TYR A 280 31.38 -13.31 -0.55
CA TYR A 280 32.40 -14.35 -0.57
C TYR A 280 31.77 -15.73 -0.78
N ILE A 281 32.52 -16.64 -1.41
CA ILE A 281 32.16 -18.06 -1.50
C ILE A 281 32.99 -18.84 -0.47
N ASP A 282 32.30 -19.41 0.52
CA ASP A 282 32.93 -20.25 1.55
C ASP A 282 33.22 -21.66 1.03
N ILE A 283 32.29 -22.22 0.26
CA ILE A 283 32.35 -23.60 -0.25
C ILE A 283 31.96 -23.60 -1.73
N ALA A 284 32.74 -24.30 -2.56
CA ALA A 284 32.38 -24.60 -3.95
C ALA A 284 32.89 -25.99 -4.31
N THR A 285 31.96 -26.94 -4.30
CA THR A 285 32.15 -28.37 -4.60
C THR A 285 31.10 -28.83 -5.60
N PRO A 286 31.22 -30.02 -6.20
CA PRO A 286 30.15 -30.58 -7.02
C PRO A 286 28.81 -30.72 -6.28
N GLU A 287 28.82 -30.84 -4.96
CA GLU A 287 27.64 -31.07 -4.13
C GLU A 287 27.06 -29.78 -3.52
N GLU A 288 27.88 -28.74 -3.34
CA GLU A 288 27.46 -27.52 -2.64
C GLU A 288 28.26 -26.30 -3.08
N VAL A 289 27.54 -25.19 -3.31
CA VAL A 289 28.08 -23.84 -3.40
C VAL A 289 27.41 -22.98 -2.33
N ALA A 290 28.18 -22.47 -1.38
CA ALA A 290 27.67 -21.65 -0.29
C ALA A 290 28.56 -20.44 -0.04
N GLY A 291 27.96 -19.37 0.46
CA GLY A 291 28.63 -18.10 0.65
C GLY A 291 27.76 -17.07 1.33
N TRP A 292 28.14 -15.81 1.19
CA TRP A 292 27.36 -14.66 1.60
C TRP A 292 27.47 -13.52 0.59
N ALA A 293 26.45 -12.67 0.55
CA ALA A 293 26.40 -11.49 -0.31
C ALA A 293 25.63 -10.39 0.42
N PHE A 294 26.14 -9.17 0.37
CA PHE A 294 25.60 -8.01 1.06
C PHE A 294 25.76 -6.76 0.20
N ASP A 295 24.74 -5.91 0.21
CA ASP A 295 24.78 -4.58 -0.39
C ASP A 295 24.43 -3.56 0.70
N GLU A 296 25.28 -2.56 0.88
CA GLU A 296 25.07 -1.50 1.86
C GLU A 296 23.84 -0.65 1.51
N ASP A 297 23.57 -0.48 0.21
CA ASP A 297 22.44 0.30 -0.28
C ASP A 297 21.09 -0.43 -0.09
N ALA A 298 21.11 -1.76 0.09
CA ALA A 298 19.94 -2.57 0.44
C ALA A 298 19.59 -2.51 1.95
N GLY A 299 20.41 -1.84 2.77
CA GLY A 299 20.21 -1.76 4.21
C GLY A 299 20.30 -3.13 4.88
N THR A 300 19.24 -3.56 5.56
CA THR A 300 19.16 -4.89 6.21
C THR A 300 18.48 -5.95 5.34
N ALA A 301 18.09 -5.61 4.12
CA ALA A 301 17.41 -6.57 3.24
C ALA A 301 18.44 -7.50 2.57
N PRO A 302 18.21 -8.82 2.53
CA PRO A 302 19.06 -9.71 1.75
C PRO A 302 18.93 -9.41 0.26
N ILE A 303 20.04 -9.50 -0.47
CA ILE A 303 20.09 -9.31 -1.91
C ILE A 303 19.98 -10.63 -2.68
N GLU A 304 19.73 -10.54 -3.98
CA GLU A 304 19.77 -11.70 -4.87
C GLU A 304 21.22 -12.09 -5.20
N VAL A 305 21.40 -13.39 -5.44
CA VAL A 305 22.63 -14.01 -5.90
C VAL A 305 22.32 -14.82 -7.14
N HIS A 306 23.00 -14.52 -8.24
CA HIS A 306 22.87 -15.26 -9.48
C HIS A 306 24.02 -16.24 -9.65
N ILE A 307 23.68 -17.48 -9.98
CA ILE A 307 24.64 -18.54 -10.22
C ILE A 307 24.61 -18.90 -11.71
N TYR A 308 25.79 -18.88 -12.30
CA TYR A 308 26.03 -19.30 -13.66
C TYR A 308 26.90 -20.55 -13.65
N LEU A 309 26.49 -21.54 -14.44
CA LEU A 309 27.25 -22.77 -14.69
C LEU A 309 27.58 -22.81 -16.18
N ASP A 310 28.87 -22.84 -16.51
CA ASP A 310 29.38 -22.83 -17.90
C ASP A 310 28.75 -21.69 -18.73
N GLU A 311 28.82 -20.47 -18.18
CA GLU A 311 28.25 -19.22 -18.74
C GLU A 311 26.72 -19.16 -18.83
N LYS A 312 25.99 -20.22 -18.42
CA LYS A 312 24.53 -20.24 -18.41
C LYS A 312 23.99 -19.94 -17.02
N HIS A 313 23.07 -18.98 -16.92
CA HIS A 313 22.32 -18.72 -15.70
C HIS A 313 21.50 -19.95 -15.30
N ILE A 314 21.69 -20.46 -14.09
CA ILE A 314 21.09 -21.71 -13.64
C ILE A 314 20.27 -21.56 -12.36
N ALA A 315 20.54 -20.54 -11.54
CA ALA A 315 19.79 -20.28 -10.31
C ALA A 315 19.86 -18.82 -9.86
N THR A 316 18.73 -18.32 -9.37
CA THR A 316 18.61 -17.08 -8.60
C THR A 316 18.27 -17.46 -7.16
N LEU A 317 19.03 -16.95 -6.19
CA LEU A 317 18.83 -17.20 -4.76
C LEU A 317 18.71 -15.89 -4.01
N THR A 318 17.91 -15.86 -2.95
CA THR A 318 17.98 -14.78 -1.96
C THR A 318 19.00 -15.14 -0.90
N ALA A 319 19.95 -14.25 -0.59
CA ALA A 319 20.97 -14.48 0.42
C ALA A 319 20.43 -14.32 1.85
N ASN A 320 19.40 -15.06 2.25
CA ASN A 320 18.68 -14.88 3.52
C ASN A 320 19.04 -15.89 4.62
N LEU A 321 20.10 -16.68 4.45
CA LEU A 321 20.57 -17.62 5.47
C LEU A 321 21.35 -16.90 6.57
N ARG A 322 21.24 -17.39 7.80
CA ARG A 322 21.89 -16.76 8.96
C ARG A 322 23.40 -16.96 8.97
N ARG A 323 24.14 -15.87 9.15
CA ARG A 323 25.59 -15.74 9.26
C ARG A 323 25.96 -14.75 10.35
N GLU A 324 25.66 -15.14 11.59
CA GLU A 324 25.94 -14.35 12.80
C GLU A 324 27.43 -13.99 12.92
N ASP A 325 28.31 -14.85 12.39
CA ASP A 325 29.75 -14.66 12.37
C ASP A 325 30.21 -13.45 11.54
N LEU A 326 29.37 -12.90 10.66
CA LEU A 326 29.66 -11.75 9.80
C LEU A 326 29.23 -10.41 10.42
N VAL A 327 28.28 -10.42 11.36
CA VAL A 327 27.71 -9.23 11.98
C VAL A 327 28.81 -8.46 12.70
N GLY A 328 29.02 -7.19 12.30
CA GLY A 328 30.08 -6.35 12.84
C GLY A 328 31.50 -6.65 12.34
N LYS A 329 31.70 -7.70 11.53
CA LYS A 329 32.98 -7.95 10.81
C LYS A 329 32.97 -7.39 9.40
N VAL A 330 31.82 -7.48 8.72
CA VAL A 330 31.61 -6.83 7.43
C VAL A 330 31.12 -5.42 7.70
N LYS A 331 31.77 -4.44 7.05
CA LYS A 331 31.43 -3.02 7.22
C LYS A 331 29.93 -2.84 6.89
N GLN A 332 29.19 -2.21 7.80
CA GLN A 332 27.77 -1.83 7.65
C GLN A 332 26.75 -2.97 7.67
N LEU A 333 27.20 -4.23 7.69
CA LEU A 333 26.36 -5.39 7.92
C LEU A 333 26.01 -5.50 9.40
N LYS A 334 24.73 -5.23 9.72
CA LYS A 334 24.21 -5.16 11.10
C LYS A 334 23.27 -6.30 11.47
N ASP A 335 22.86 -7.12 10.52
CA ASP A 335 21.96 -8.25 10.73
C ASP A 335 22.55 -9.53 10.10
N PRO A 336 22.18 -10.73 10.55
CA PRO A 336 22.84 -11.96 10.14
C PRO A 336 22.29 -12.55 8.83
N LEU A 337 21.25 -12.01 8.19
CA LEU A 337 20.53 -12.70 7.11
C LEU A 337 21.11 -12.38 5.72
N HIS A 338 22.39 -12.72 5.51
CA HIS A 338 23.14 -12.43 4.26
C HIS A 338 23.83 -13.65 3.63
N GLY A 339 23.52 -14.86 4.10
CA GLY A 339 24.10 -16.12 3.59
C GLY A 339 23.28 -16.74 2.45
N PHE A 340 23.93 -17.45 1.53
CA PHE A 340 23.27 -18.25 0.50
C PHE A 340 23.86 -19.66 0.43
N ARG A 341 23.04 -20.61 -0.04
CA ARG A 341 23.44 -21.99 -0.32
C ARG A 341 22.72 -22.51 -1.55
N TRP A 342 23.47 -23.15 -2.42
CA TRP A 342 23.01 -23.82 -3.62
C TRP A 342 23.54 -25.25 -3.68
N THR A 343 22.69 -26.17 -4.12
CA THR A 343 23.10 -27.55 -4.42
C THR A 343 23.08 -27.71 -5.94
N PRO A 344 24.25 -27.89 -6.59
CA PRO A 344 24.31 -28.09 -8.03
C PRO A 344 23.51 -29.33 -8.45
N PRO A 345 22.89 -29.32 -9.65
CA PRO A 345 22.36 -30.54 -10.24
C PRO A 345 23.51 -31.51 -10.53
N ALA A 346 23.20 -32.80 -10.73
CA ALA A 346 24.21 -33.79 -11.11
C ALA A 346 24.91 -33.38 -12.42
N LEU A 347 26.19 -33.04 -12.34
CA LEU A 347 26.98 -32.66 -13.52
C LEU A 347 27.65 -33.90 -14.13
N LEU A 348 27.94 -33.82 -15.42
CA LEU A 348 28.68 -34.86 -16.12
C LEU A 348 30.17 -34.85 -15.70
N PRO A 349 30.89 -35.96 -15.86
CA PRO A 349 32.34 -35.96 -15.69
C PRO A 349 32.99 -34.90 -16.58
N GLY A 350 33.88 -34.09 -16.01
CA GLY A 350 34.48 -32.97 -16.71
C GLY A 350 34.72 -31.76 -15.83
N ARG A 351 35.19 -30.68 -16.47
CA ARG A 351 35.48 -29.40 -15.82
C ARG A 351 34.31 -28.45 -16.04
N HIS A 352 33.73 -27.96 -14.96
CA HIS A 352 32.64 -27.00 -14.96
C HIS A 352 33.06 -25.69 -14.31
N THR A 353 32.60 -24.57 -14.86
CA THR A 353 32.88 -23.23 -14.34
C THR A 353 31.64 -22.67 -13.66
N VAL A 354 31.73 -22.42 -12.36
CA VAL A 354 30.68 -21.78 -11.57
C VAL A 354 31.07 -20.32 -11.34
N LYS A 355 30.21 -19.39 -11.78
CA LYS A 355 30.33 -17.97 -11.45
C LYS A 355 29.16 -17.56 -10.55
N VAL A 356 29.47 -16.84 -9.48
CA VAL A 356 28.47 -16.33 -8.55
C VAL A 356 28.51 -14.82 -8.54
N TYR A 357 27.37 -14.19 -8.79
CA TYR A 357 27.20 -12.75 -8.82
C TYR A 357 26.32 -12.28 -7.66
N ALA A 358 26.74 -11.23 -6.95
CA ALA A 358 25.88 -10.45 -6.08
C ALA A 358 25.11 -9.42 -6.94
N ILE A 359 23.80 -9.35 -6.74
CA ILE A 359 22.93 -8.43 -7.48
C ILE A 359 22.82 -7.11 -6.74
N ASN A 360 23.13 -6.04 -7.45
CA ASN A 360 23.22 -4.69 -6.91
C ASN A 360 21.83 -4.07 -6.70
N VAL A 361 21.63 -3.45 -5.54
CA VAL A 361 20.40 -2.81 -5.12
C VAL A 361 20.75 -1.45 -4.51
N PRO A 362 20.45 -0.31 -5.17
CA PRO A 362 19.62 -0.16 -6.37
C PRO A 362 20.32 -0.69 -7.63
N PRO A 363 19.59 -0.93 -8.75
CA PRO A 363 20.17 -1.50 -9.96
C PRO A 363 21.43 -0.75 -10.43
N GLY A 364 22.50 -1.51 -10.67
CA GLY A 364 23.82 -1.03 -11.04
C GLY A 364 24.70 -2.18 -11.50
N ASP A 365 26.03 -2.00 -11.45
CA ASP A 365 26.97 -3.07 -11.76
C ASP A 365 26.80 -4.24 -10.77
N ASN A 366 26.40 -5.40 -11.27
CA ASN A 366 26.43 -6.64 -10.50
C ASN A 366 27.88 -7.10 -10.32
N ILE A 367 28.21 -7.61 -9.14
CA ILE A 367 29.58 -7.96 -8.79
C ILE A 367 29.78 -9.46 -8.88
N LEU A 368 30.75 -9.87 -9.70
CA LEU A 368 31.25 -11.24 -9.69
C LEU A 368 31.98 -11.48 -8.37
N ILE A 369 31.33 -12.20 -7.46
CA ILE A 369 31.92 -12.58 -6.16
C ILE A 369 33.13 -13.48 -6.40
N SER A 370 32.98 -14.50 -7.25
CA SER A 370 34.06 -15.43 -7.56
C SER A 370 33.72 -16.27 -8.80
N THR A 371 34.77 -16.71 -9.49
CA THR A 371 34.73 -17.82 -10.46
C THR A 371 35.39 -19.03 -9.82
N LYS A 372 34.72 -20.18 -9.82
CA LYS A 372 35.24 -21.45 -9.29
C LYS A 372 35.17 -22.52 -10.36
N ILE A 373 36.21 -23.34 -10.41
CA ILE A 373 36.25 -24.51 -11.29
C ILE A 373 35.95 -25.72 -10.43
N VAL A 374 34.93 -26.47 -10.82
CA VAL A 374 34.55 -27.74 -10.21
C VAL A 374 34.91 -28.86 -11.19
N PHE A 375 35.65 -29.86 -10.72
CA PHE A 375 36.04 -31.01 -11.54
C PHE A 375 35.32 -32.26 -11.03
N ILE A 376 34.57 -32.92 -11.93
CA ILE A 376 33.95 -34.21 -11.65
C ILE A 376 34.80 -35.30 -12.29
N PRO A 377 35.39 -36.22 -11.50
CA PRO A 377 36.19 -37.31 -12.05
C PRO A 377 35.29 -38.30 -12.81
N PRO A 378 35.83 -38.97 -13.85
CA PRO A 378 35.11 -40.06 -14.50
C PRO A 378 34.86 -41.20 -13.49
N LYS A 379 33.69 -41.84 -13.57
CA LYS A 379 33.40 -43.03 -12.75
C LYS A 379 34.47 -44.09 -13.02
N LYS A 380 35.18 -44.53 -11.97
CA LYS A 380 36.04 -45.72 -12.05
C LYS A 380 35.14 -46.91 -12.41
N ARG A 381 35.51 -47.61 -13.49
CA ARG A 381 34.85 -48.85 -13.92
C ARG A 381 35.16 -49.99 -12.95
#